data_AF-A0A372DH67-F1
#
_entry.id   AF-A0A372DH67-F1
#
_cell.length_a   1.000
_cell.length_b   1.000
_cell.length_c   1.000
_cell.angle_alpha   90.00
_cell.angle_beta   90.00
_cell.angle_gamma   90.00
#
_symmetry.space_group_name_H-M   'P 1'
#
loop_
_entity.id
_entity.type
_entity.pdbx_description
1 polymer ?
#
loop_
_entity_poly.entity_id
_entity_poly.type
_entity_poly.pdbx_seq_one_letter_code
_entity_poly.pdbx_strand_id
1 'polypeptide(L)'
;MSQATADTAHEPVKYGERQIEEGQLITFPNPRPGRIYHVQISLPEFTCKCPFSGYPDFAKISIDYVPDQKVVELKAIKLYINSYRDRYISHEESINQILDDFVAAADPLEATIVGDFNPRGNVHTVVEVRHQKPAQA
;
A
#
# COMPACT_ATOMS: atom_id res chain seq x y z
N MET A 1 35.80 -30.48 -23.72
CA MET A 1 35.86 -29.04 -23.38
C MET A 1 34.90 -28.81 -22.23
N SER A 2 35.43 -28.38 -21.09
CA SER A 2 34.77 -28.29 -19.79
C SER A 2 33.64 -27.26 -19.81
N GLN A 3 32.43 -27.66 -19.42
CA GLN A 3 31.37 -26.72 -19.06
C GLN A 3 31.72 -26.14 -17.69
N ALA A 4 32.06 -24.85 -17.64
CA ALA A 4 32.13 -24.11 -16.40
C ALA A 4 30.70 -23.77 -15.96
N THR A 5 30.23 -24.42 -14.91
CA THR A 5 29.06 -23.97 -14.15
C THR A 5 29.39 -22.62 -13.55
N ALA A 6 28.77 -21.56 -14.05
CA ALA A 6 28.82 -20.26 -13.41
C ALA A 6 28.07 -20.35 -12.08
N ASP A 7 28.83 -20.49 -11.01
CA ASP A 7 28.36 -20.36 -9.64
C ASP A 7 28.02 -18.88 -9.43
N THR A 8 26.77 -18.49 -9.70
CA THR A 8 26.30 -17.14 -9.44
C THR A 8 26.24 -16.93 -7.93
N ALA A 9 27.30 -16.34 -7.39
CA ALA A 9 27.31 -15.77 -6.05
C ALA A 9 26.10 -14.82 -5.92
N HIS A 10 25.14 -15.17 -5.06
CA HIS A 10 23.96 -14.37 -4.80
C HIS A 10 24.41 -13.07 -4.12
N GLU A 11 24.27 -11.93 -4.80
CA GLU A 11 24.53 -10.62 -4.18
C GLU A 11 23.69 -10.48 -2.91
N PRO A 12 24.24 -9.90 -1.82
CA PRO A 12 23.50 -9.76 -0.58
C PRO A 12 22.30 -8.83 -0.78
N VAL A 13 21.11 -9.30 -0.40
CA VAL A 13 19.85 -8.53 -0.48
C VAL A 13 20.01 -7.18 0.22
N LYS A 14 19.60 -6.10 -0.46
CA LYS A 14 19.74 -4.74 0.07
C LYS A 14 18.84 -4.56 1.29
N TYR A 15 19.24 -3.69 2.22
CA TYR A 15 18.49 -3.49 3.47
C TYR A 15 17.02 -3.05 3.22
N GLY A 16 16.77 -2.27 2.17
CA GLY A 16 15.43 -1.79 1.84
C GLY A 16 14.53 -2.90 1.31
N GLU A 17 15.08 -3.81 0.49
CA GLU A 17 14.35 -4.97 -0.04
C GLU A 17 13.91 -5.89 1.10
N ARG A 18 14.81 -6.19 2.04
CA ARG A 18 14.47 -6.95 3.26
C ARG A 18 13.36 -6.29 4.08
N GLN A 19 13.45 -4.97 4.29
CA GLN A 19 12.43 -4.23 5.05
C GLN A 19 11.05 -4.19 4.37
N ILE A 20 11.01 -4.26 3.04
CA ILE A 20 9.76 -4.33 2.29
C ILE A 20 9.15 -5.72 2.44
N GLU A 21 9.96 -6.78 2.29
CA GLU A 21 9.53 -8.17 2.42
C GLU A 21 9.00 -8.49 3.83
N GLU A 22 9.67 -7.99 4.86
CA GLU A 22 9.26 -8.14 6.27
C GLU A 22 8.20 -7.10 6.71
N GLY A 23 7.90 -6.13 5.84
CA GLY A 23 7.09 -4.96 6.16
C GLY A 23 5.63 -5.32 6.40
N GLN A 24 5.11 -4.94 7.57
CA GLN A 24 3.69 -5.07 7.92
C GLN A 24 3.15 -3.73 8.39
N LEU A 25 1.83 -3.56 8.34
CA LEU A 25 1.18 -2.37 8.90
C LEU A 25 1.35 -2.37 10.42
N ILE A 26 1.92 -1.28 10.93
CA ILE A 26 2.13 -1.04 12.35
C ILE A 26 1.32 0.18 12.76
N THR A 27 0.73 0.12 13.94
CA THR A 27 -0.03 1.23 14.53
C THR A 27 0.51 1.60 15.90
N PHE A 28 0.23 2.81 16.33
CA PHE A 28 0.46 3.29 17.69
C PHE A 28 -0.82 3.92 18.27
N PRO A 29 -0.92 4.10 19.61
CA PRO A 29 -2.11 4.67 20.23
C PRO A 29 -2.44 6.07 19.71
N ASN A 30 -3.71 6.34 19.45
CA ASN A 30 -4.17 7.69 19.10
C ASN A 30 -3.84 8.65 20.26
N PRO A 31 -3.08 9.75 20.03
CA PRO A 31 -2.72 10.69 21.08
C PRO A 31 -3.89 11.55 21.58
N ARG A 32 -5.00 11.60 20.83
CA ARG A 32 -6.22 12.37 21.15
C ARG A 32 -7.49 11.55 20.88
N PRO A 33 -7.73 10.45 21.64
CA PRO A 33 -8.96 9.67 21.48
C PRO A 33 -10.20 10.55 21.73
N GLY A 34 -11.25 10.37 20.93
CA GLY A 34 -12.50 11.12 21.02
C GLY A 34 -12.51 12.49 20.34
N ARG A 35 -11.36 12.99 19.85
CA ARG A 35 -11.33 14.16 18.96
C ARG A 35 -11.35 13.69 17.51
N ILE A 36 -12.30 14.17 16.72
CA ILE A 36 -12.33 13.95 15.29
C ILE A 36 -11.25 14.83 14.62
N TYR A 37 -10.33 14.20 13.90
CA TYR A 37 -9.35 14.87 13.05
C TYR A 37 -9.00 13.97 11.87
N HIS A 38 -8.60 14.59 10.76
CA HIS A 38 -8.18 13.89 9.55
C HIS A 38 -6.67 13.72 9.51
N VAL A 39 -6.21 12.54 9.10
CA VAL A 39 -4.83 12.28 8.75
C VAL A 39 -4.77 12.00 7.25
N GLN A 40 -4.06 12.87 6.54
CA GLN A 40 -3.90 12.79 5.09
C GLN A 40 -2.48 12.36 4.74
N ILE A 41 -2.35 11.24 4.02
CA ILE A 41 -1.08 10.63 3.62
C ILE A 41 -1.03 10.57 2.10
N SER A 42 0.08 11.00 1.52
CA SER A 42 0.35 10.93 0.08
C SER A 42 1.55 10.03 -0.18
N LEU A 43 1.36 9.02 -1.03
CA LEU A 43 2.35 8.01 -1.39
C LEU A 43 2.49 8.00 -2.93
N PRO A 44 3.36 8.85 -3.49
CA PRO A 44 3.47 9.05 -4.95
C PRO A 44 4.23 7.95 -5.71
N GLU A 45 4.75 6.94 -5.01
CA GLU A 45 5.66 5.94 -5.56
C GLU A 45 5.05 4.53 -5.60
N PHE A 46 3.72 4.40 -5.62
CA PHE A 46 3.08 3.09 -5.76
C PHE A 46 3.35 2.52 -7.16
N THR A 47 3.67 1.22 -7.19
CA THR A 47 3.79 0.46 -8.43
C THR A 47 3.42 -1.00 -8.21
N CYS A 48 2.88 -1.63 -9.25
CA CYS A 48 2.57 -3.06 -9.30
C CYS A 48 2.72 -3.58 -10.73
N LYS A 49 2.47 -4.88 -10.96
CA LYS A 49 2.49 -5.48 -12.29
C LYS A 49 1.08 -5.81 -12.76
N CYS A 50 0.76 -5.44 -13.99
CA CYS A 50 -0.48 -5.84 -14.64
C CYS A 50 -0.56 -7.38 -14.72
N PRO A 51 -1.67 -8.01 -14.28
CA PRO A 51 -1.80 -9.47 -14.25
C PRO A 51 -1.80 -10.11 -15.65
N PHE A 52 -2.17 -9.35 -16.70
CA PHE A 52 -2.24 -9.87 -18.06
C PHE A 52 -0.94 -9.68 -18.85
N SER A 53 -0.32 -8.49 -18.76
CA SER A 53 0.85 -8.12 -19.57
C SER A 53 2.17 -8.18 -18.83
N GLY A 54 2.14 -8.15 -17.50
CA GLY A 54 3.33 -8.02 -16.65
C GLY A 54 4.01 -6.65 -16.67
N TYR A 55 3.49 -5.68 -17.44
CA TYR A 55 4.04 -4.33 -17.45
C TYR A 55 3.85 -3.62 -16.10
N PRO A 56 4.79 -2.75 -15.68
CA PRO A 56 4.72 -2.02 -14.42
C PRO A 56 3.72 -0.86 -14.47
N ASP A 57 2.71 -0.90 -13.61
CA ASP A 57 1.74 0.17 -13.40
C ASP A 57 2.24 1.10 -12.29
N PHE A 58 1.89 2.38 -12.37
CA PHE A 58 2.31 3.40 -11.41
C PHE A 58 1.11 4.23 -10.99
N ALA A 59 1.04 4.61 -9.72
CA ALA A 59 -0.02 5.45 -9.20
C ALA A 59 0.48 6.34 -8.06
N LYS A 60 -0.28 7.41 -7.80
CA LYS A 60 -0.26 8.11 -6.52
C LYS A 60 -1.38 7.54 -5.65
N ILE A 61 -1.03 7.01 -4.49
CA ILE A 61 -2.01 6.62 -3.48
C ILE A 61 -2.20 7.77 -2.49
N SER A 62 -3.44 8.17 -2.29
CA SER A 62 -3.85 9.14 -1.27
C SER A 62 -4.74 8.45 -0.26
N ILE A 63 -4.41 8.59 1.03
CA ILE A 63 -5.19 8.05 2.14
C ILE A 63 -5.65 9.23 2.99
N ASP A 64 -6.96 9.35 3.20
CA ASP A 64 -7.57 10.27 4.16
C ASP A 64 -8.36 9.43 5.16
N TYR A 65 -8.02 9.52 6.44
CA TYR A 65 -8.74 8.75 7.46
C TYR A 65 -8.90 9.51 8.78
N VAL A 66 -9.94 9.12 9.51
CA VAL A 66 -10.20 9.56 10.88
C VAL A 66 -9.85 8.41 11.82
N PRO A 67 -8.77 8.53 12.62
CA PRO A 67 -8.39 7.47 13.55
C PRO A 67 -9.40 7.32 14.69
N ASP A 68 -9.61 6.08 15.13
CA ASP A 68 -10.31 5.78 16.38
C ASP A 68 -9.26 5.64 17.52
N GLN A 69 -8.92 4.42 17.93
CA GLN A 69 -7.96 4.18 19.02
C GLN A 69 -6.50 4.10 18.56
N LYS A 70 -6.27 3.96 17.26
CA LYS A 70 -4.97 3.70 16.66
C LYS A 70 -4.67 4.66 15.52
N VAL A 71 -3.39 4.97 15.33
CA VAL A 71 -2.86 5.75 14.22
C VAL A 71 -1.81 4.89 13.50
N VAL A 72 -1.83 4.90 12.18
CA VAL A 72 -0.87 4.13 11.37
C VAL A 72 0.51 4.80 11.40
N GLU A 73 1.56 3.99 11.54
CA GLU A 73 2.95 4.44 11.52
C GLU A 73 3.44 4.66 10.07
N LEU A 74 4.10 5.79 9.81
CA LEU A 74 4.39 6.27 8.46
C LEU A 74 5.44 5.43 7.71
N LYS A 75 6.44 4.88 8.40
CA LYS A 75 7.42 3.98 7.78
C LYS A 75 6.75 2.65 7.39
N ALA A 76 5.90 2.11 8.25
CA ALA A 76 5.18 0.86 8.04
C ALA A 76 4.26 0.93 6.81
N ILE A 77 3.42 1.96 6.70
CA ILE A 77 2.55 2.13 5.51
C ILE A 77 3.37 2.30 4.23
N LYS A 78 4.49 3.04 4.27
CA LYS A 78 5.41 3.17 3.13
C LYS A 78 5.97 1.81 2.69
N LEU A 79 6.45 0.99 3.64
CA LEU A 79 7.02 -0.33 3.32
C LEU A 79 5.95 -1.29 2.80
N TYR A 80 4.76 -1.29 3.42
CA TYR A 80 3.60 -2.05 2.96
C TYR A 80 3.21 -1.70 1.52
N ILE A 81 3.13 -0.42 1.18
CA ILE A 81 2.84 0.03 -0.18
C ILE A 81 3.93 -0.37 -1.17
N ASN A 82 5.20 -0.29 -0.77
CA ASN A 82 6.31 -0.74 -1.61
C ASN A 82 6.31 -2.25 -1.88
N SER A 83 5.64 -3.06 -1.05
CA SER A 83 5.51 -4.51 -1.25
C SER A 83 4.70 -4.86 -2.52
N TYR A 84 3.94 -3.91 -3.06
CA TYR A 84 3.15 -4.10 -4.28
C TYR A 84 4.00 -4.16 -5.56
N ARG A 85 5.27 -3.72 -5.52
CA ARG A 85 6.14 -3.54 -6.68
C ARG A 85 6.14 -4.72 -7.65
N ASP A 86 6.28 -5.93 -7.11
CA ASP A 86 6.42 -7.15 -7.90
C ASP A 86 5.16 -8.01 -7.91
N ARG A 87 4.05 -7.51 -7.36
CA ARG A 87 2.77 -8.22 -7.29
C ARG A 87 2.00 -8.06 -8.60
N TYR A 88 1.45 -9.17 -9.10
CA TYR A 88 0.55 -9.20 -10.25
C TYR A 88 -0.88 -8.97 -9.77
N ILE A 89 -1.42 -7.77 -9.96
CA ILE A 89 -2.68 -7.32 -9.35
C ILE A 89 -3.34 -6.23 -10.20
N SER A 90 -4.67 -6.22 -10.29
CA SER A 90 -5.39 -5.18 -11.02
C SER A 90 -5.40 -3.86 -10.23
N HIS A 91 -5.71 -2.75 -10.91
CA HIS A 91 -5.81 -1.45 -10.27
C HIS A 91 -6.89 -1.47 -9.17
N GLU A 92 -8.06 -2.02 -9.48
CA GLU A 92 -9.21 -2.09 -8.59
C GLU A 92 -8.93 -2.95 -7.36
N GLU A 93 -8.39 -4.16 -7.57
CA GLU A 93 -8.07 -5.07 -6.48
C GLU A 93 -6.99 -4.49 -5.57
N SER A 94 -5.97 -3.84 -6.13
CA SER A 94 -4.90 -3.25 -5.32
C SER A 94 -5.43 -2.19 -4.36
N ILE A 95 -6.37 -1.33 -4.78
CA ILE A 95 -6.90 -0.27 -3.93
C ILE A 95 -7.88 -0.82 -2.88
N ASN A 96 -8.71 -1.81 -3.24
CA ASN A 96 -9.60 -2.48 -2.27
C ASN A 96 -8.79 -3.21 -1.19
N GLN A 97 -7.77 -3.99 -1.59
CA GLN A 97 -6.94 -4.71 -0.64
C GLN A 97 -6.17 -3.76 0.30
N ILE A 98 -5.67 -2.62 -0.21
CA ILE A 98 -5.04 -1.61 0.65
C ILE A 98 -6.04 -1.09 1.70
N LEU A 99 -7.31 -0.85 1.33
CA LEU A 99 -8.33 -0.42 2.29
C LEU A 99 -8.61 -1.51 3.34
N ASP A 100 -8.80 -2.75 2.92
CA ASP A 100 -9.11 -3.86 3.81
C ASP A 100 -8.00 -4.08 4.85
N ASP A 101 -6.74 -4.11 4.41
CA ASP A 101 -5.58 -4.26 5.29
C ASP A 101 -5.42 -3.03 6.21
N PHE A 102 -5.66 -1.82 5.69
CA PHE A 102 -5.62 -0.59 6.49
C PHE A 102 -6.68 -0.58 7.60
N VAL A 103 -7.92 -0.97 7.28
CA VAL A 103 -9.02 -1.08 8.24
C VAL A 103 -8.72 -2.17 9.27
N ALA A 104 -8.22 -3.33 8.85
CA ALA A 104 -7.85 -4.41 9.77
C ALA A 104 -6.76 -3.98 10.77
N ALA A 105 -5.79 -3.18 10.33
CA ALA A 105 -4.70 -2.70 11.19
C ALA A 105 -5.15 -1.57 12.13
N ALA A 106 -5.81 -0.54 11.59
CA ALA A 106 -6.05 0.74 12.26
C ALA A 106 -7.45 0.88 12.86
N ASP A 107 -8.42 0.10 12.39
CA ASP A 107 -9.83 0.15 12.79
C ASP A 107 -10.38 1.60 12.87
N PRO A 108 -10.20 2.41 11.79
CA PRO A 108 -10.53 3.83 11.80
C PRO A 108 -12.04 4.07 11.87
N LEU A 109 -12.45 5.28 12.25
CA LEU A 109 -13.86 5.68 12.16
C LEU A 109 -14.31 5.80 10.70
N GLU A 110 -13.45 6.41 9.88
CA GLU A 110 -13.67 6.62 8.45
C GLU A 110 -12.33 6.52 7.73
N ALA A 111 -12.32 5.97 6.52
CA ALA A 111 -11.15 5.99 5.65
C ALA A 111 -11.57 6.10 4.18
N THR A 112 -10.86 6.91 3.41
CA THR A 112 -10.96 7.00 1.96
C THR A 112 -9.58 6.78 1.37
N ILE A 113 -9.47 5.85 0.42
CA ILE A 113 -8.24 5.58 -0.31
C ILE A 113 -8.49 5.79 -1.79
N VAL A 114 -7.64 6.61 -2.41
CA VAL A 114 -7.68 6.93 -3.83
C VAL A 114 -6.38 6.49 -4.48
N GLY A 115 -6.49 5.64 -5.49
CA GLY A 115 -5.40 5.33 -6.42
C GLY A 115 -5.58 6.08 -7.72
N ASP A 116 -4.73 7.07 -7.97
CA ASP A 116 -4.66 7.83 -9.23
C ASP A 116 -3.56 7.24 -10.11
N PHE A 117 -3.93 6.40 -11.08
CA PHE A 117 -3.01 5.62 -11.91
C PHE A 117 -2.54 6.41 -13.12
N ASN A 118 -1.26 6.27 -13.47
CA ASN A 118 -0.72 6.86 -14.69
C ASN A 118 -1.40 6.27 -15.95
N PRO A 119 -1.59 7.08 -17.01
CA PRO A 119 -2.28 6.61 -18.21
C PRO A 119 -1.60 5.42 -18.90
N ARG A 120 -2.41 4.48 -19.40
CA ARG A 120 -1.98 3.38 -20.27
C ARG A 120 -2.82 3.30 -21.52
N GLY A 121 -2.16 3.25 -22.69
CA GLY A 121 -2.86 3.25 -23.98
C GLY A 121 -3.79 4.46 -24.14
N ASN A 122 -3.41 5.62 -23.59
CA ASN A 122 -4.22 6.84 -23.49
C ASN A 122 -5.46 6.75 -22.60
N VAL A 123 -5.59 5.72 -21.75
CA VAL A 123 -6.67 5.59 -20.76
C VAL A 123 -6.12 5.91 -19.37
N HIS A 124 -6.73 6.88 -18.70
CA HIS A 124 -6.44 7.27 -17.32
C HIS A 124 -7.51 6.70 -16.39
N THR A 125 -7.11 6.18 -15.23
CA THR A 125 -8.03 5.53 -14.28
C THR A 125 -7.76 6.02 -12.87
N VAL A 126 -8.84 6.36 -12.16
CA VAL A 126 -8.82 6.65 -10.73
C VAL A 126 -9.76 5.67 -10.05
N VAL A 127 -9.26 4.99 -9.02
CA VAL A 127 -10.06 4.10 -8.17
C VAL A 127 -10.17 4.71 -6.79
N GLU A 128 -11.39 4.84 -6.30
CA GLU A 128 -11.68 5.36 -4.96
C GLU A 128 -12.50 4.34 -4.18
N VAL A 129 -12.09 4.06 -2.95
CA VAL A 129 -12.77 3.17 -2.02
C VAL A 129 -12.93 3.85 -0.67
N ARG A 130 -14.02 3.52 0.04
CA ARG A 130 -14.37 4.14 1.32
C ARG A 130 -14.77 3.09 2.35
N HIS A 131 -14.38 3.34 3.58
CA HIS A 131 -14.81 2.64 4.77
C HIS A 131 -15.46 3.62 5.74
N GLN A 132 -16.55 3.20 6.36
CA GLN A 132 -17.17 3.87 7.49
C GLN A 132 -17.50 2.83 8.55
N LYS A 133 -17.02 3.07 9.78
CA LYS A 133 -17.28 2.20 10.91
C LYS A 133 -18.77 2.26 11.25
N PRO A 134 -19.48 1.13 11.34
CA PRO A 134 -20.89 1.15 11.74
C PRO A 134 -21.03 1.72 13.15
N ALA A 135 -22.05 2.54 13.37
CA ALA A 135 -22.37 3.02 14.70
C ALA A 135 -22.61 1.82 15.63
N GLN A 136 -21.94 1.77 16.78
CA GLN A 136 -22.24 0.78 17.80
C GLN A 136 -23.68 1.04 18.29
N ALA A 137 -24.56 0.05 18.09
CA ALA A 137 -25.93 0.06 18.56
C ALA A 137 -26.03 -0.09 20.08
#